data_AF-A0A496LC03-F1
#
_entry.id   AF-A0A496LC03-F1
#
_cell.length_a   1.000
_cell.length_b   1.000
_cell.length_c   1.000
_cell.angle_alpha   90.00
_cell.angle_beta   90.00
_cell.angle_gamma   90.00
#
_symmetry.space_group_name_H-M   'P 1'
#
loop_
_entity.id
_entity.type
_entity.pdbx_description
1 polymer ?
#
loop_
_entity_poly.entity_id
_entity_poly.type
_entity_poly.pdbx_seq_one_letter_code
_entity_poly.pdbx_strand_id
1 'polypeptide(L)'
;MADYCGFVSLIQHVEVRSAAGRKLLQNTEFCVDPSIISLELTNTQRVISLLGDDANKKSINTLYQLFSDTKDIENTLLGLCNSKIMNDIELFEIKQFAFNAKKILEIILQMLDNKLFDCKYEIDFAISDFDEVIKILDPENTCVPTFYIYSAYSKTLQSLREQERQNKNEHELSVIQVRIFEIEQQIREELSRRLKQYSAKFLNALKTVAYIDLLFAK
;
A
#
# COMPACT_ATOMS: atom_id res chain seq x y z
N MET A 1 18.94 19.24 -32.69
CA MET A 1 17.80 18.87 -31.82
C MET A 1 17.53 17.41 -32.09
N ALA A 2 17.88 16.52 -31.18
CA ALA A 2 17.75 15.08 -31.40
C ALA A 2 16.28 14.69 -31.25
N ASP A 3 15.73 14.03 -32.27
CA ASP A 3 14.43 13.38 -32.22
C ASP A 3 14.42 12.38 -31.06
N TYR A 4 13.70 12.74 -29.99
CA TYR A 4 13.33 11.81 -28.92
C TYR A 4 12.31 10.80 -29.50
N CYS A 5 12.87 9.80 -30.18
CA CYS A 5 12.43 8.43 -30.43
C CYS A 5 10.94 8.12 -30.15
N GLY A 6 10.23 7.57 -31.15
CA GLY A 6 8.83 7.14 -31.04
C GLY A 6 8.51 6.21 -29.86
N PHE A 7 9.49 5.50 -29.30
CA PHE A 7 9.34 4.73 -28.06
C PHE A 7 9.02 5.61 -26.84
N VAL A 8 9.68 6.76 -26.70
CA VAL A 8 9.40 7.72 -25.60
C VAL A 8 7.99 8.28 -25.74
N SER A 9 7.55 8.54 -26.98
CA SER A 9 6.16 8.94 -27.26
C SER A 9 5.17 7.82 -26.90
N LEU A 10 5.44 6.56 -27.23
CA LEU A 10 4.58 5.43 -26.86
C LEU A 10 4.44 5.25 -25.35
N ILE A 11 5.53 5.39 -24.58
CA ILE A 11 5.49 5.32 -23.11
C ILE A 11 4.55 6.39 -22.52
N GLN A 12 4.47 7.57 -23.13
CA GLN A 12 3.58 8.65 -22.67
C GLN A 12 2.09 8.33 -22.84
N HIS A 13 1.73 7.38 -23.70
CA HIS A 13 0.34 6.97 -23.93
C HIS A 13 -0.11 5.81 -23.02
N VAL A 14 0.81 5.21 -22.25
CA VAL A 14 0.47 4.15 -21.29
C VAL A 14 -0.08 4.82 -20.02
N GLU A 15 -1.40 4.73 -19.82
CA GLU A 15 -2.12 5.40 -18.72
C GLU A 15 -1.99 4.66 -17.38
N VAL A 16 -0.77 4.58 -16.84
CA VAL A 16 -0.52 3.98 -15.52
C VAL A 16 -1.01 4.90 -14.41
N ARG A 17 -1.89 4.40 -13.54
CA ARG A 17 -2.62 5.25 -12.57
C ARG A 17 -1.89 5.41 -11.25
N SER A 18 -1.25 4.37 -10.74
CA SER A 18 -0.51 4.40 -9.49
C SER A 18 0.86 5.06 -9.65
N ALA A 19 1.35 5.69 -8.57
CA ALA A 19 2.70 6.25 -8.56
C ALA A 19 3.77 5.15 -8.66
N ALA A 20 3.55 4.02 -8.00
CA ALA A 20 4.44 2.87 -8.04
C ALA A 20 4.49 2.22 -9.44
N GLY A 21 3.36 2.10 -10.12
CA GLY A 21 3.28 1.63 -11.51
C GLY A 21 4.01 2.55 -12.48
N ARG A 22 3.86 3.88 -12.35
CA ARG A 22 4.61 4.84 -13.18
C ARG A 22 6.12 4.71 -13.00
N LYS A 23 6.57 4.56 -11.76
CA LYS A 23 7.99 4.31 -11.45
C LYS A 23 8.47 2.98 -12.05
N LEU A 24 7.66 1.93 -11.99
CA LEU A 24 7.97 0.64 -12.62
C LEU A 24 8.12 0.79 -14.14
N LEU A 25 7.18 1.46 -14.81
CA LEU A 25 7.23 1.71 -16.26
C LEU A 25 8.51 2.47 -16.66
N GLN A 26 8.87 3.51 -15.90
CA GLN A 26 10.08 4.30 -16.17
C GLN A 26 11.37 3.50 -16.00
N ASN A 27 11.39 2.54 -15.06
CA ASN A 27 12.53 1.68 -14.79
C ASN A 27 12.50 0.35 -15.57
N THR A 28 11.54 0.17 -16.49
CA THR A 28 11.41 -1.06 -17.26
C THR A 28 12.51 -1.13 -18.31
N GLU A 29 13.33 -2.17 -18.23
CA GLU A 29 14.35 -2.46 -19.23
C GLU A 29 13.77 -3.30 -20.39
N PHE A 30 14.38 -3.18 -21.57
CA PHE A 30 14.04 -4.01 -22.72
C PHE A 30 14.36 -5.48 -22.42
N CYS A 31 13.33 -6.31 -22.40
CA CYS A 31 13.49 -7.75 -22.24
C CYS A 31 13.88 -8.40 -23.58
N VAL A 32 14.91 -9.24 -23.55
CA VAL A 32 15.36 -10.04 -24.70
C VAL A 32 15.11 -11.53 -24.51
N ASP A 33 14.59 -11.93 -23.35
CA ASP A 33 14.31 -13.32 -23.03
C ASP A 33 12.94 -13.73 -23.60
N PRO A 34 12.88 -14.68 -24.57
CA PRO A 34 11.63 -15.10 -25.18
C PRO A 34 10.61 -15.66 -24.19
N SER A 35 11.07 -16.30 -23.11
CA SER A 35 10.18 -16.90 -22.10
C SER A 35 9.43 -15.82 -21.32
N ILE A 36 10.14 -14.77 -20.89
CA ILE A 36 9.58 -13.63 -20.17
C ILE A 36 8.64 -12.84 -21.09
N ILE A 37 9.04 -12.61 -22.35
CA ILE A 37 8.19 -11.92 -23.34
C ILE A 37 6.88 -12.70 -23.55
N SER A 38 6.95 -14.02 -23.71
CA SER A 38 5.76 -14.86 -23.89
C SER A 38 4.83 -14.82 -22.68
N LEU A 39 5.40 -14.78 -21.48
CA LEU A 39 4.66 -14.64 -20.22
C LEU A 39 3.92 -13.29 -20.16
N GLU A 40 4.63 -12.19 -20.44
CA GLU A 40 4.07 -10.84 -20.45
C GLU A 40 2.93 -10.71 -21.47
N LEU A 41 3.12 -11.23 -22.68
CA LEU A 41 2.06 -11.24 -23.71
C LEU A 41 0.84 -12.04 -23.26
N THR A 42 1.04 -13.17 -22.59
CA THR A 42 -0.05 -13.99 -22.05
C THR A 42 -0.84 -13.21 -21.00
N ASN A 43 -0.17 -12.52 -20.08
CA ASN A 43 -0.83 -11.69 -19.07
C ASN A 43 -1.59 -10.52 -19.69
N THR A 44 -0.99 -9.82 -20.67
CA THR A 44 -1.67 -8.74 -21.39
C THR A 44 -2.92 -9.26 -22.13
N GLN A 45 -2.84 -10.42 -22.78
CA GLN A 45 -4.00 -11.04 -23.45
C GLN A 45 -5.13 -11.35 -22.46
N ARG A 46 -4.79 -11.84 -21.24
CA ARG A 46 -5.76 -12.06 -20.16
C ARG A 46 -6.44 -10.76 -19.75
N VAL A 47 -5.68 -9.68 -19.55
CA VAL A 47 -6.24 -8.36 -19.22
C VAL A 47 -7.16 -7.86 -20.31
N ILE A 48 -6.78 -7.93 -21.58
CA ILE A 48 -7.64 -7.53 -22.71
C ILE A 48 -8.97 -8.28 -22.68
N SER A 49 -8.93 -9.58 -22.37
CA SER A 49 -10.13 -10.40 -22.25
C SER A 49 -11.01 -9.97 -21.07
N LEU A 50 -10.40 -9.64 -19.91
CA LEU A 50 -11.11 -9.11 -18.75
C LEU A 50 -11.77 -7.76 -19.02
N LEU A 51 -11.07 -6.86 -19.73
CA LEU A 51 -11.56 -5.54 -20.11
C LEU A 51 -12.71 -5.61 -21.14
N GLY A 52 -12.72 -6.65 -21.97
CA GLY A 52 -13.77 -6.90 -22.96
C GLY A 52 -15.06 -7.48 -22.38
N ASP A 53 -15.05 -7.97 -21.14
CA ASP A 53 -16.23 -8.53 -20.48
C ASP A 53 -17.00 -7.48 -19.67
N ASP A 54 -18.24 -7.22 -20.09
CA ASP A 54 -19.15 -6.26 -19.45
C ASP A 54 -19.43 -6.58 -17.98
N ALA A 55 -19.38 -7.85 -17.58
CA ALA A 55 -19.57 -8.25 -16.19
C ALA A 55 -18.50 -7.65 -15.26
N ASN A 56 -17.29 -7.42 -15.78
CA ASN A 56 -16.15 -6.93 -15.01
C ASN A 56 -16.07 -5.40 -14.92
N LYS A 57 -16.86 -4.65 -15.70
CA LYS A 57 -16.76 -3.18 -15.81
C LYS A 57 -16.78 -2.47 -14.45
N LYS A 58 -17.65 -2.89 -13.53
CA LYS A 58 -17.75 -2.29 -12.18
C LYS A 58 -16.49 -2.55 -11.35
N SER A 59 -15.99 -3.78 -11.39
CA SER A 59 -14.76 -4.19 -10.70
C SER A 59 -13.54 -3.44 -11.26
N ILE A 60 -13.46 -3.31 -12.58
CA ILE A 60 -12.38 -2.57 -13.27
C ILE A 60 -12.39 -1.08 -12.88
N ASN A 61 -13.56 -0.43 -12.89
CA ASN A 61 -13.65 0.97 -12.45
C ASN A 61 -13.21 1.15 -10.99
N THR A 62 -13.55 0.18 -10.14
CA THR A 62 -13.10 0.17 -8.74
C THR A 62 -11.58 -0.01 -8.64
N LEU A 63 -11.00 -0.92 -9.44
CA LEU A 63 -9.54 -1.09 -9.52
C LEU A 63 -8.84 0.20 -9.94
N TYR A 64 -9.37 0.91 -10.94
CA TYR A 64 -8.79 2.16 -11.43
C TYR A 64 -8.78 3.26 -10.36
N GLN A 65 -9.82 3.34 -9.54
CA GLN A 65 -9.84 4.22 -8.38
C GLN A 65 -8.77 3.81 -7.36
N LEU A 66 -8.71 2.52 -7.00
CA LEU A 66 -7.73 2.00 -6.04
C LEU A 66 -6.28 2.18 -6.50
N PHE A 67 -5.99 2.01 -7.79
CA PHE A 67 -4.66 2.28 -8.36
C PHE A 67 -4.31 3.76 -8.25
N SER A 68 -5.26 4.65 -8.53
CA SER A 68 -5.05 6.10 -8.42
C SER A 68 -4.75 6.52 -6.98
N ASP A 69 -5.39 5.87 -6.01
CA ASP A 69 -5.18 6.11 -4.58
C ASP A 69 -3.91 5.42 -4.02
N THR A 70 -3.26 4.56 -4.80
CA THR A 70 -2.06 3.83 -4.39
C THR A 70 -0.81 4.69 -4.58
N LYS A 71 -0.22 5.09 -3.46
CA LYS A 71 1.03 5.86 -3.40
C LYS A 71 2.26 4.95 -3.52
N ASP A 72 3.38 5.54 -3.96
CA ASP A 72 4.68 4.90 -3.81
C ASP A 72 5.16 5.06 -2.37
N ILE A 73 5.14 3.97 -1.60
CA ILE A 73 5.57 3.91 -0.20
C ILE A 73 6.85 3.08 -0.04
N GLU A 74 7.59 2.84 -1.12
CA GLU A 74 8.79 2.00 -1.09
C GLU A 74 9.81 2.48 -0.05
N ASN A 75 10.06 3.79 0.02
CA ASN A 75 10.98 4.37 1.00
C ASN A 75 10.51 4.17 2.45
N THR A 76 9.20 4.29 2.70
CA THR A 76 8.59 4.05 4.00
C THR A 76 8.78 2.59 4.44
N LEU A 77 8.52 1.65 3.52
CA LEU A 77 8.72 0.21 3.76
C LEU A 77 10.20 -0.17 3.93
N LEU A 78 11.11 0.42 3.15
CA LEU A 78 12.56 0.23 3.31
C LEU A 78 13.06 0.77 4.66
N GLY A 79 12.54 1.93 5.09
CA GLY A 79 12.79 2.46 6.43
C GLY A 79 12.37 1.45 7.51
N LEU A 80 11.18 0.87 7.37
CA LEU A 80 10.66 -0.15 8.29
C LEU A 80 11.52 -1.43 8.30
N CYS A 81 11.98 -1.91 7.14
CA CYS A 81 12.94 -3.01 7.06
C CYS A 81 14.21 -2.72 7.87
N ASN A 82 14.71 -1.48 7.77
CA ASN A 82 15.88 -0.99 8.47
C ASN A 82 15.62 -0.59 9.93
N SER A 83 14.51 -1.05 10.54
CA SER A 83 14.18 -0.80 11.94
C SER A 83 13.96 0.67 12.30
N LYS A 84 13.67 1.53 11.31
CA LYS A 84 13.26 2.92 11.59
C LYS A 84 11.93 2.91 12.35
N ILE A 85 11.81 3.82 13.32
CA ILE A 85 10.54 4.10 13.99
C ILE A 85 9.69 4.95 13.05
N MET A 86 8.55 4.43 12.65
CA MET A 86 7.62 5.10 11.74
C MET A 86 6.88 6.22 12.48
N ASN A 87 6.77 7.38 11.83
CA ASN A 87 5.91 8.45 12.30
C ASN A 87 4.44 8.24 11.87
N ASP A 88 3.54 9.11 12.30
CA ASP A 88 2.10 8.98 12.04
C ASP A 88 1.76 9.00 10.54
N ILE A 89 2.51 9.75 9.73
CA ILE A 89 2.34 9.81 8.26
C ILE A 89 2.76 8.49 7.63
N GLU A 90 3.91 7.95 8.04
CA GLU A 90 4.44 6.68 7.55
C GLU A 90 3.55 5.49 7.95
N LEU A 91 3.04 5.49 9.19
CA LEU A 91 2.06 4.49 9.65
C LEU A 91 0.74 4.61 8.88
N PHE A 92 0.29 5.83 8.58
CA PHE A 92 -0.86 6.05 7.71
C PHE A 92 -0.65 5.50 6.31
N GLU A 93 0.51 5.74 5.69
CA GLU A 93 0.85 5.22 4.37
C GLU A 93 0.80 3.70 4.32
N ILE A 94 1.35 3.02 5.33
CA ILE A 94 1.31 1.55 5.44
C ILE A 94 -0.14 1.08 5.61
N LYS A 95 -0.94 1.73 6.48
CA LYS A 95 -2.37 1.40 6.68
C LYS A 95 -3.15 1.53 5.38
N GLN A 96 -3.04 2.68 4.71
CA GLN A 96 -3.75 2.97 3.48
C GLN A 96 -3.37 1.99 2.36
N PHE A 97 -2.07 1.71 2.22
CA PHE A 97 -1.60 0.72 1.27
C PHE A 97 -2.15 -0.67 1.59
N ALA A 98 -2.19 -1.08 2.86
CA ALA A 98 -2.74 -2.38 3.25
C ALA A 98 -4.20 -2.56 2.81
N PHE A 99 -5.04 -1.54 3.01
CA PHE A 99 -6.43 -1.55 2.56
C PHE A 99 -6.54 -1.62 1.03
N ASN A 100 -5.81 -0.75 0.32
CA ASN A 100 -5.89 -0.67 -1.14
C ASN A 100 -5.37 -1.96 -1.79
N ALA A 101 -4.19 -2.42 -1.38
CA ALA A 101 -3.56 -3.62 -1.92
C ALA A 101 -4.42 -4.86 -1.67
N LYS A 102 -4.94 -5.04 -0.45
CA LYS A 102 -5.85 -6.15 -0.13
C LYS A 102 -7.05 -6.15 -1.08
N LYS A 103 -7.75 -5.02 -1.20
CA LYS A 103 -8.96 -4.91 -2.03
C LYS A 103 -8.66 -5.11 -3.52
N ILE A 104 -7.54 -4.59 -4.02
CA ILE A 104 -7.07 -4.82 -5.39
C ILE A 104 -6.91 -6.32 -5.62
N LEU A 105 -6.16 -7.00 -4.76
CA LEU A 105 -5.85 -8.42 -4.91
C LEU A 105 -7.11 -9.29 -4.82
N GLU A 106 -8.03 -8.98 -3.90
CA GLU A 106 -9.32 -9.68 -3.81
C GLU A 106 -10.14 -9.55 -5.10
N ILE A 107 -10.21 -8.36 -5.70
CA ILE A 107 -10.91 -8.15 -6.97
C ILE A 107 -10.25 -8.97 -8.09
N ILE A 108 -8.91 -8.94 -8.17
CA ILE A 108 -8.16 -9.70 -9.20
C ILE A 108 -8.38 -11.20 -9.03
N LEU A 109 -8.31 -11.72 -7.81
CA LEU A 109 -8.57 -13.13 -7.52
C LEU A 109 -9.99 -13.53 -7.93
N GLN A 110 -10.99 -12.70 -7.66
CA GLN A 110 -12.38 -12.96 -8.08
C GLN A 110 -12.52 -12.98 -9.61
N MET A 111 -11.81 -12.11 -10.32
CA MET A 111 -11.85 -12.01 -11.79
C MET A 111 -11.08 -13.14 -12.50
N LEU A 112 -10.15 -13.79 -11.81
CA LEU A 112 -9.22 -14.78 -12.36
C LEU A 112 -9.36 -16.17 -11.71
N ASP A 113 -10.55 -16.52 -11.21
CA ASP A 113 -10.85 -17.82 -10.59
C ASP A 113 -9.83 -18.21 -9.49
N ASN A 114 -9.58 -17.28 -8.56
CA ASN A 114 -8.62 -17.39 -7.45
C ASN A 114 -7.15 -17.57 -7.86
N LYS A 115 -6.77 -17.00 -9.01
CA LYS A 115 -5.37 -16.95 -9.46
C LYS A 115 -4.90 -15.50 -9.59
N LEU A 116 -3.61 -15.28 -9.39
CA LEU A 116 -2.96 -14.02 -9.75
C LEU A 116 -2.33 -14.15 -11.14
N PHE A 117 -1.89 -13.01 -11.69
CA PHE A 117 -1.06 -13.01 -12.89
C PHE A 117 0.26 -13.72 -12.62
N ASP A 118 0.77 -14.41 -13.64
CA ASP A 118 2.05 -15.09 -13.53
C ASP A 118 3.17 -14.03 -13.55
N CYS A 119 4.02 -13.98 -12.52
CA CYS A 119 5.06 -12.96 -12.39
C CYS A 119 6.46 -13.58 -12.52
N LYS A 120 7.44 -12.78 -12.97
CA LYS A 120 8.86 -13.19 -12.99
C LYS A 120 9.42 -13.45 -11.57
N TYR A 121 8.87 -12.77 -10.58
CA TYR A 121 9.29 -12.89 -9.18
C TYR A 121 8.25 -13.66 -8.37
N GLU A 122 8.73 -14.30 -7.32
CA GLU A 122 7.88 -15.03 -6.39
C GLU A 122 6.98 -14.07 -5.62
N ILE A 123 5.70 -14.42 -5.52
CA ILE A 123 4.70 -13.70 -4.73
C ILE A 123 4.78 -14.27 -3.31
N ASP A 124 5.46 -13.54 -2.43
CA ASP A 124 5.69 -13.93 -1.03
C ASP A 124 4.86 -13.06 -0.08
N PHE A 125 3.54 -13.14 -0.23
CA PHE A 125 2.57 -12.59 0.72
C PHE A 125 1.22 -13.30 0.58
N ALA A 126 0.45 -13.30 1.66
CA ALA A 126 -0.92 -13.78 1.69
C ALA A 126 -1.90 -12.63 1.96
N ILE A 127 -3.16 -12.78 1.55
CA ILE A 127 -4.22 -11.83 1.88
C ILE A 127 -4.32 -11.60 3.41
N SER A 128 -4.10 -12.66 4.19
CA SER A 128 -4.10 -12.59 5.66
C SER A 128 -2.99 -11.72 6.24
N ASP A 129 -1.87 -11.51 5.54
CA ASP A 129 -0.82 -10.60 6.01
C ASP A 129 -1.32 -9.14 6.06
N PHE A 130 -2.19 -8.74 5.12
CA PHE A 130 -2.81 -7.42 5.13
C PHE A 130 -3.82 -7.28 6.27
N ASP A 131 -4.58 -8.34 6.56
CA ASP A 131 -5.51 -8.35 7.70
C ASP A 131 -4.78 -8.12 9.03
N GLU A 132 -3.64 -8.77 9.23
CA GLU A 132 -2.86 -8.59 10.45
C GLU A 132 -2.28 -7.17 10.55
N VAL A 133 -1.80 -6.59 9.45
CA VAL A 133 -1.33 -5.19 9.44
C VAL A 133 -2.47 -4.21 9.69
N ILE A 134 -3.64 -4.42 9.10
CA ILE A 134 -4.83 -3.57 9.32
C ILE A 134 -5.24 -3.64 10.79
N LYS A 135 -5.30 -4.84 11.40
CA LYS A 135 -5.61 -4.99 12.83
C LYS A 135 -4.60 -4.28 13.74
N ILE A 136 -3.32 -4.25 13.35
CA ILE A 136 -2.28 -3.52 14.09
C ILE A 136 -2.51 -2.01 14.03
N LEU A 137 -2.93 -1.48 12.87
CA LEU A 137 -2.98 -0.04 12.60
C LEU A 137 -4.38 0.59 12.75
N ASP A 138 -5.44 -0.20 12.85
CA ASP A 138 -6.82 0.23 13.06
C ASP A 138 -7.50 -0.60 14.15
N PRO A 139 -7.05 -0.48 15.41
CA PRO A 139 -7.56 -1.28 16.53
C PRO A 139 -9.04 -1.02 16.83
N GLU A 140 -9.56 0.14 16.42
CA GLU A 140 -10.96 0.54 16.58
C GLU A 140 -11.83 0.14 15.37
N ASN A 141 -11.23 -0.48 14.34
CA ASN A 141 -11.87 -0.91 13.09
C ASN A 141 -12.70 0.21 12.43
N THR A 142 -12.17 1.43 12.49
CA THR A 142 -12.87 2.62 12.02
C THR A 142 -13.02 2.63 10.49
N CYS A 143 -12.09 1.97 9.78
CA CYS A 143 -11.99 2.01 8.32
C CYS A 143 -11.87 3.44 7.76
N VAL A 144 -11.46 4.41 8.59
CA VAL A 144 -11.31 5.82 8.21
C VAL A 144 -9.89 6.06 7.68
N PRO A 145 -9.72 6.84 6.58
CA PRO A 145 -8.43 7.21 6.01
C PRO A 145 -7.76 8.34 6.79
N THR A 146 -7.76 8.23 8.12
CA THR A 146 -6.97 9.07 9.02
C THR A 146 -6.17 8.17 9.94
N PHE A 147 -5.01 8.65 10.39
CA PHE A 147 -4.21 7.97 11.37
C PHE A 147 -3.74 8.95 12.44
N TYR A 148 -3.93 8.54 13.68
CA TYR A 148 -3.32 9.11 14.86
C TYR A 148 -3.15 7.97 15.86
N ILE A 149 -2.41 8.19 16.94
CA ILE A 149 -2.32 7.18 17.98
C ILE A 149 -3.67 7.07 18.71
N TYR A 150 -4.45 6.04 18.39
CA TYR A 150 -5.76 5.77 18.98
C TYR A 150 -5.66 5.54 20.49
N SER A 151 -6.67 5.98 21.22
CA SER A 151 -6.76 5.71 22.67
C SER A 151 -6.86 4.22 22.96
N ALA A 152 -7.40 3.43 22.02
CA ALA A 152 -7.47 1.97 22.10
C ALA A 152 -6.11 1.26 22.21
N TYR A 153 -5.00 1.90 21.83
CA TYR A 153 -3.67 1.29 21.94
C TYR A 153 -3.20 1.14 23.40
N SER A 154 -3.69 1.96 24.33
CA SER A 154 -3.24 1.92 25.72
C SER A 154 -4.31 2.47 26.68
N LYS A 155 -4.66 1.68 27.70
CA LYS A 155 -5.51 2.14 28.81
C LYS A 155 -4.95 3.37 29.50
N THR A 156 -3.62 3.45 29.60
CA THR A 156 -2.93 4.61 30.19
C THR A 156 -3.11 5.85 29.32
N LEU A 157 -2.97 5.73 27.99
CA LEU A 157 -3.20 6.84 27.06
C LEU A 157 -4.65 7.33 27.13
N GLN A 158 -5.62 6.40 27.16
CA GLN A 158 -7.03 6.73 27.32
C GLN A 158 -7.30 7.52 28.60
N SER A 159 -6.75 7.07 29.74
CA SER A 159 -6.89 7.76 31.03
C SER A 159 -6.28 9.16 31.01
N LEU A 160 -5.10 9.34 30.40
CA LEU A 160 -4.44 10.63 30.32
C LEU A 160 -5.20 11.63 29.45
N ARG A 161 -5.75 11.19 28.32
CA ARG A 161 -6.60 12.04 27.46
C ARG A 161 -7.90 12.45 28.15
N GLU A 162 -8.47 11.60 29.02
CA GLU A 162 -9.62 11.99 29.84
C GLU A 162 -9.24 13.03 30.89
N GLN A 163 -8.09 12.84 31.56
CA GLN A 163 -7.55 13.84 32.50
C GLN A 163 -7.27 15.17 31.80
N GLU A 164 -6.70 15.16 30.60
CA GLU A 164 -6.47 16.38 29.80
C GLU A 164 -7.78 17.12 29.52
N ARG A 165 -8.86 16.42 29.17
CA ARG A 165 -10.17 17.05 28.92
C ARG A 165 -10.80 17.68 30.16
N GLN A 166 -10.57 17.10 31.33
CA GLN A 166 -11.21 17.54 32.58
C GLN A 166 -10.41 18.62 33.33
N ASN A 167 -9.10 18.69 33.10
CA ASN A 167 -8.23 19.63 33.80
C ASN A 167 -8.29 21.04 33.20
N LYS A 168 -8.34 22.05 34.09
CA LYS A 168 -8.34 23.48 33.73
C LYS A 168 -7.06 24.21 34.14
N ASN A 169 -6.17 23.54 34.86
CA ASN A 169 -4.90 24.10 35.32
C ASN A 169 -3.83 23.94 34.22
N GLU A 170 -3.30 25.06 33.72
CA GLU A 170 -2.31 25.08 32.64
C GLU A 170 -1.02 24.31 32.97
N HIS A 171 -0.54 24.38 34.22
CA HIS A 171 0.68 23.66 34.61
C HIS A 171 0.47 22.15 34.61
N GLU A 172 -0.65 21.67 35.15
CA GLU A 172 -0.98 20.24 35.17
C GLU A 172 -1.24 19.70 33.76
N LEU A 173 -1.91 20.49 32.91
CA LEU A 173 -2.11 20.16 31.49
C LEU A 173 -0.77 19.96 30.77
N SER A 174 0.20 20.84 30.99
CA SER A 174 1.53 20.72 30.35
C SER A 174 2.24 19.40 30.71
N VAL A 175 2.14 18.97 31.98
CA VAL A 175 2.72 17.71 32.45
C VAL A 175 2.01 16.50 31.83
N ILE A 176 0.68 16.56 31.74
CA ILE A 176 -0.12 15.49 31.11
C ILE A 176 0.21 15.37 29.62
N GLN A 177 0.36 16.49 28.91
CA GLN A 177 0.68 16.51 27.48
C GLN A 177 2.07 15.91 27.20
N VAL A 178 3.07 16.24 28.02
CA VAL A 178 4.39 15.60 27.94
C VAL A 178 4.26 14.09 28.12
N ARG A 179 3.46 13.64 29.10
CA ARG A 179 3.27 12.21 29.36
C ARG A 179 2.52 11.49 28.24
N ILE A 180 1.52 12.13 27.64
CA ILE A 180 0.80 11.63 26.45
C ILE A 180 1.80 11.45 25.31
N PHE A 181 2.60 12.47 25.02
CA PHE A 181 3.60 12.43 23.96
C PHE A 181 4.61 11.27 24.14
N GLU A 182 5.11 11.06 25.35
CA GLU A 182 6.00 9.94 25.68
C GLU A 182 5.35 8.58 25.40
N ILE A 183 4.09 8.40 25.82
CA ILE A 183 3.37 7.14 25.61
C ILE A 183 3.05 6.93 24.12
N GLU A 184 2.67 7.98 23.41
CA GLU A 184 2.47 7.90 21.96
C GLU A 184 3.75 7.51 21.24
N GLN A 185 4.90 8.02 21.67
CA GLN A 185 6.20 7.64 21.12
C GLN A 185 6.51 6.15 21.39
N GLN A 186 6.26 5.66 22.59
CA GLN A 186 6.40 4.24 22.91
C GLN A 186 5.46 3.36 22.06
N ILE A 187 4.24 3.83 21.80
CA ILE A 187 3.30 3.13 20.93
C ILE A 187 3.82 3.10 19.49
N ARG A 188 4.36 4.20 18.94
CA ARG A 188 4.97 4.20 17.59
C ARG A 188 6.11 3.19 17.48
N GLU A 189 6.97 3.13 18.50
CA GLU A 189 8.06 2.15 18.57
C GLU A 189 7.54 0.70 18.56
N GLU A 190 6.51 0.42 19.36
CA GLU A 190 5.86 -0.89 19.40
C GLU A 190 5.23 -1.26 18.06
N LEU A 191 4.44 -0.35 17.47
CA LEU A 191 3.80 -0.56 16.18
C LEU A 191 4.84 -0.82 15.09
N SER A 192 5.90 0.00 15.02
CA SER A 192 6.99 -0.18 14.05
C SER A 192 7.66 -1.54 14.22
N ARG A 193 7.89 -1.99 15.46
CA ARG A 193 8.48 -3.29 15.74
C ARG A 193 7.58 -4.44 15.27
N ARG A 194 6.28 -4.37 15.56
CA ARG A 194 5.28 -5.38 15.15
C ARG A 194 5.12 -5.43 13.63
N LEU A 195 5.19 -4.29 12.95
CA LEU A 195 5.05 -4.20 11.50
C LEU A 195 6.29 -4.66 10.75
N LYS A 196 7.47 -4.60 11.37
CA LYS A 196 8.75 -4.96 10.73
C LYS A 196 8.73 -6.32 10.04
N GLN A 197 8.10 -7.33 10.65
CA GLN A 197 8.03 -8.68 10.07
C GLN A 197 7.26 -8.76 8.74
N TYR A 198 6.39 -7.79 8.45
CA TYR A 198 5.62 -7.71 7.21
C TYR A 198 6.28 -6.84 6.14
N SER A 199 7.34 -6.10 6.49
CA SER A 199 7.96 -5.09 5.60
C SER A 199 8.43 -5.66 4.25
N ALA A 200 9.12 -6.81 4.25
CA ALA A 200 9.56 -7.48 3.03
C ALA A 200 8.39 -7.97 2.16
N LYS A 201 7.37 -8.54 2.81
CA LYS A 201 6.14 -8.99 2.14
C LYS A 201 5.39 -7.81 1.50
N PHE A 202 5.31 -6.69 2.20
CA PHE A 202 4.66 -5.47 1.71
C PHE A 202 5.44 -4.82 0.57
N LEU A 203 6.77 -4.91 0.54
CA LEU A 203 7.57 -4.51 -0.62
C LEU A 203 7.26 -5.37 -1.85
N ASN A 204 7.13 -6.68 -1.67
CA ASN A 204 6.73 -7.60 -2.74
C ASN A 204 5.29 -7.31 -3.21
N ALA A 205 4.37 -7.05 -2.28
CA ALA A 205 3.01 -6.62 -2.59
C ALA A 205 2.97 -5.31 -3.37
N LEU A 206 3.77 -4.31 -3.00
CA LEU A 206 3.83 -3.02 -3.70
C LEU A 206 4.28 -3.21 -5.15
N LYS A 207 5.30 -4.04 -5.38
CA LYS A 207 5.76 -4.42 -6.72
C LYS A 207 4.68 -5.15 -7.51
N THR A 208 3.95 -6.04 -6.85
CA THR A 208 2.85 -6.80 -7.47
C THR A 208 1.70 -5.89 -7.88
N VAL A 209 1.26 -4.99 -7.00
CA VAL A 209 0.21 -4.01 -7.32
C VAL A 209 0.66 -3.07 -8.45
N ALA A 210 1.91 -2.59 -8.42
CA ALA A 210 2.47 -1.76 -9.48
C ALA A 210 2.51 -2.48 -10.83
N TYR A 211 2.86 -3.77 -10.82
CA TYR A 211 2.87 -4.62 -12.01
C TYR A 211 1.46 -4.84 -12.56
N ILE A 212 0.48 -5.12 -11.69
CA ILE A 212 -0.92 -5.29 -12.10
C ILE A 212 -1.44 -3.99 -12.73
N ASP A 213 -1.24 -2.84 -12.10
CA ASP A 213 -1.64 -1.54 -12.67
C ASP A 213 -1.02 -1.31 -14.05
N LEU A 214 0.27 -1.64 -14.21
CA LEU A 214 0.94 -1.56 -15.50
C LEU A 214 0.33 -2.51 -16.54
N LEU A 215 -0.06 -3.73 -16.17
CA LEU A 215 -0.75 -4.65 -17.08
C LEU A 215 -2.10 -4.11 -17.54
N PHE A 216 -2.85 -3.44 -16.66
CA PHE A 216 -4.14 -2.80 -16.98
C PHE A 216 -4.00 -1.53 -17.83
N ALA A 217 -2.81 -0.94 -17.89
CA ALA A 217 -2.54 0.26 -18.68
C ALA A 217 -2.00 -0.02 -20.10
N LYS A 218 -1.57 -1.25 -20.37
CA LYS A 218 -1.12 -1.73 -21.70
C LYS A 218 -2.31 -2.05 -22.59
#